data_AF-A0A3D1A0N4-F1
#
_entry.id   AF-A0A3D1A0N4-F1
#
_cell.length_a   1.000
_cell.length_b   1.000
_cell.length_c   1.000
_cell.angle_alpha   90.00
_cell.angle_beta   90.00
_cell.angle_gamma   90.00
#
_symmetry.space_group_name_H-M   'P 1'
#
loop_
_entity.id
_entity.type
_entity.pdbx_description
1 polymer ?
#
loop_
_entity_poly.entity_id
_entity_poly.type
_entity_poly.pdbx_seq_one_letter_code
_entity_poly.pdbx_strand_id
1 'polypeptide(L)'
;AVTNDGVRSQFDRHWGVTIHDEPGYRIPNMLDAAVAGTFKGIYIQGEDIAQSDPNTKHVEAALSNMDCVIVQDLFLNETAKFAHVFLPGTSFLEKDGT
;
A
#
# COMPACT_ATOMS: atom_id res chain seq x y z
N ALA A 1 13.30 13.97 0.89
CA ALA A 1 13.37 12.52 0.61
C ALA A 1 14.16 11.84 1.73
N VAL A 2 13.91 10.55 1.97
CA VAL A 2 14.59 9.77 3.03
C VAL A 2 16.11 9.72 2.90
N THR A 3 16.64 9.94 1.70
CA THR A 3 18.07 10.01 1.39
C THR A 3 18.76 11.30 1.85
N ASN A 4 18.02 12.30 2.33
CA ASN A 4 18.60 13.53 2.89
C ASN A 4 18.69 13.42 4.41
N ASP A 5 19.90 13.26 4.93
CA ASP A 5 20.16 13.09 6.36
C ASP A 5 19.62 14.24 7.22
N GLY A 6 19.70 15.48 6.72
CA GLY A 6 19.21 16.66 7.43
C GLY A 6 17.68 16.67 7.58
N VAL A 7 16.95 16.11 6.61
CA VAL A 7 15.49 15.94 6.70
C VAL A 7 15.17 14.71 7.57
N ARG A 8 15.83 13.57 7.31
CA ARG A 8 15.59 12.31 8.04
C ARG A 8 15.80 12.46 9.55
N SER A 9 16.89 13.10 9.95
CA SER A 9 17.23 13.33 11.37
C SER A 9 16.19 14.15 12.13
N GLN A 10 15.44 15.03 11.44
CA GLN A 10 14.35 15.78 12.07
C GLN A 10 13.20 14.86 12.45
N PHE A 11 12.82 13.94 11.55
CA PHE A 11 11.76 12.99 11.80
C PHE A 11 12.18 11.90 12.80
N ASP A 12 13.42 11.42 12.73
CA ASP A 12 13.95 10.46 13.71
C ASP A 12 13.77 10.97 15.15
N ARG A 13 14.10 12.25 15.36
CA ARG A 13 13.97 12.90 16.66
C ARG A 13 12.52 13.09 17.08
N HIS A 14 11.64 13.52 16.18
CA HIS A 14 10.24 13.78 16.52
C HIS A 14 9.45 12.49 16.76
N TRP A 15 9.76 11.43 16.03
CA TRP A 15 9.05 10.14 16.13
C TRP A 15 9.72 9.16 17.10
N GLY A 16 10.94 9.45 17.56
CA GLY A 16 11.66 8.63 18.54
C GLY A 16 12.11 7.27 17.98
N VAL A 17 12.29 7.16 16.66
CA VAL A 17 12.67 5.94 15.95
C VAL A 17 13.64 6.27 14.83
N THR A 18 14.58 5.39 14.53
CA THR A 18 15.47 5.55 13.37
C THR A 18 14.75 5.17 12.08
N ILE A 19 14.66 6.08 11.12
CA ILE A 19 14.07 5.85 9.80
C ILE A 19 15.13 5.30 8.85
N HIS A 20 14.74 4.32 8.02
CA HIS A 20 15.60 3.79 6.96
C HIS A 20 15.85 4.83 5.86
N ASP A 21 17.07 4.85 5.33
CA ASP A 21 17.54 5.82 4.33
C ASP A 21 17.32 5.37 2.88
N GLU A 22 16.96 4.11 2.67
CA GLU A 22 16.65 3.55 1.36
C GLU A 22 15.23 3.92 0.90
N PRO A 23 15.06 4.40 -0.34
CA PRO A 23 13.73 4.62 -0.92
C PRO A 23 12.92 3.31 -0.98
N GLY A 24 11.66 3.38 -0.54
CA GLY A 24 10.73 2.27 -0.66
C GLY A 24 10.32 1.97 -2.11
N TYR A 25 9.61 0.86 -2.29
CA TYR A 25 9.09 0.47 -3.59
C TYR A 25 8.05 1.44 -4.13
N ARG A 26 7.94 1.47 -5.47
CA ARG A 26 6.77 1.98 -6.18
C ARG A 26 5.84 0.81 -6.52
N ILE A 27 4.57 1.10 -6.81
CA ILE A 27 3.56 0.07 -7.09
C ILE A 27 4.03 -0.99 -8.10
N PRO A 28 4.58 -0.65 -9.29
CA PRO A 28 5.07 -1.67 -10.21
C PRO A 28 6.13 -2.60 -9.60
N ASN A 29 7.04 -2.05 -8.78
CA ASN A 29 8.07 -2.83 -8.11
C ASN A 29 7.51 -3.72 -7.00
N MET A 30 6.46 -3.26 -6.29
CA MET A 30 5.76 -4.08 -5.30
C MET A 30 5.09 -5.28 -5.97
N LEU A 31 4.41 -5.06 -7.11
CA LEU A 31 3.73 -6.13 -7.84
C LEU A 31 4.73 -7.14 -8.42
N ASP A 32 5.84 -6.68 -8.99
CA ASP A 32 6.92 -7.55 -9.46
C ASP A 32 7.52 -8.38 -8.31
N ALA A 33 7.78 -7.77 -7.16
CA ALA A 33 8.32 -8.44 -5.98
C ALA A 33 7.29 -9.42 -5.36
N ALA A 34 6.00 -9.09 -5.43
CA ALA A 34 4.94 -9.98 -4.99
C ALA A 34 4.84 -11.20 -5.88
N VAL A 35 4.90 -11.04 -7.21
CA VAL A 35 4.99 -12.18 -8.15
C VAL A 35 6.25 -13.01 -7.91
N ALA A 36 7.39 -12.37 -7.63
CA ALA A 36 8.63 -13.06 -7.26
C ALA A 36 8.57 -13.74 -5.87
N GLY A 37 7.51 -13.49 -5.10
CA GLY A 37 7.27 -14.09 -3.78
C GLY A 37 8.10 -13.47 -2.65
N THR A 38 8.75 -12.32 -2.86
CA THR A 38 9.56 -11.63 -1.84
C THR A 38 8.80 -10.50 -1.14
N PHE A 39 7.64 -10.11 -1.66
CA PHE A 39 6.74 -9.13 -1.06
C PHE A 39 5.44 -9.81 -0.62
N LYS A 40 5.14 -9.77 0.69
CA LYS A 40 4.14 -10.67 1.31
C LYS A 40 2.90 -9.97 1.83
N GLY A 41 2.94 -8.66 2.03
CA GLY A 41 1.89 -7.92 2.73
C GLY A 41 1.67 -6.55 2.12
N ILE A 42 0.41 -6.17 1.92
CA ILE A 42 0.04 -4.82 1.47
C ILE A 42 -1.18 -4.29 2.21
N TYR A 43 -1.17 -2.99 2.49
CA TYR A 43 -2.34 -2.22 2.95
C TYR A 43 -2.71 -1.23 1.86
N ILE A 44 -3.88 -1.45 1.24
CA ILE A 44 -4.44 -0.60 0.19
C ILE A 44 -5.55 0.24 0.80
N GLN A 45 -5.40 1.56 0.78
CA GLN A 45 -6.35 2.50 1.38
C GLN A 45 -7.00 3.37 0.30
N GLY A 46 -8.30 3.20 0.08
CA GLY A 46 -9.10 4.03 -0.83
C GLY A 46 -8.68 3.96 -2.30
N GLU A 47 -8.17 2.81 -2.75
CA GLU A 47 -7.69 2.59 -4.11
C GLU A 47 -8.15 1.22 -4.64
N ASP A 48 -8.41 1.15 -5.94
CA ASP A 48 -8.83 -0.08 -6.64
C ASP A 48 -7.82 -0.49 -7.73
N ILE A 49 -6.62 -0.89 -7.30
CA ILE A 49 -5.50 -1.22 -8.19
C ILE A 49 -5.79 -2.38 -9.16
N ALA A 50 -6.66 -3.33 -8.79
CA ALA A 50 -7.06 -4.41 -9.69
C ALA A 50 -7.81 -3.89 -10.94
N GLN A 51 -8.50 -2.76 -10.82
CA GLN A 51 -9.26 -2.14 -11.91
C GLN A 51 -8.55 -0.95 -12.56
N SER A 52 -7.80 -0.14 -11.79
CA SER A 52 -7.21 1.10 -12.27
C SER A 52 -5.79 0.94 -12.85
N ASP A 53 -5.03 -0.06 -12.41
CA ASP A 53 -3.65 -0.24 -12.86
C ASP A 53 -3.54 -1.01 -14.17
N PRO A 54 -2.53 -0.71 -15.01
CA PRO A 54 -2.33 -1.39 -16.27
C PRO A 54 -1.90 -2.84 -16.06
N ASN A 55 -2.18 -3.69 -17.06
CA ASN A 55 -1.83 -5.11 -17.06
C ASN A 55 -2.50 -5.88 -15.90
N THR A 56 -3.83 -5.89 -15.89
CA THR A 56 -4.67 -6.53 -14.87
C THR A 56 -4.22 -7.94 -14.51
N LYS A 57 -3.84 -8.78 -15.48
CA LYS A 57 -3.37 -10.15 -15.20
C LYS A 57 -2.14 -10.20 -14.29
N HIS A 58 -1.23 -9.24 -14.44
CA HIS A 58 -0.05 -9.12 -13.58
C HIS A 58 -0.44 -8.66 -12.18
N VAL A 59 -1.33 -7.68 -12.08
CA VAL A 59 -1.85 -7.17 -10.80
C VAL A 59 -2.56 -8.28 -10.02
N GLU A 60 -3.47 -9.01 -10.67
CA GLU A 60 -4.20 -10.12 -10.04
C GLU A 60 -3.26 -11.24 -9.58
N ALA A 61 -2.25 -11.58 -10.39
CA ALA A 61 -1.23 -12.56 -10.03
C ALA A 61 -0.41 -12.12 -8.81
N ALA A 62 -0.03 -10.84 -8.75
CA ALA A 62 0.68 -10.25 -7.62
C ALA A 62 -0.17 -10.29 -6.34
N LEU A 63 -1.41 -9.80 -6.41
CA LEU A 63 -2.33 -9.76 -5.28
C LEU A 63 -2.64 -11.16 -4.73
N SER A 64 -2.78 -12.15 -5.61
CA SER A 64 -3.04 -13.54 -5.22
C SER A 64 -1.83 -14.24 -4.59
N ASN A 65 -0.61 -13.73 -4.80
CA ASN A 65 0.62 -14.35 -4.30
C ASN A 65 1.11 -13.78 -2.95
N MET A 66 0.42 -12.76 -2.42
CA MET A 66 0.71 -12.17 -1.11
C MET A 66 0.02 -12.95 0.01
N ASP A 67 0.67 -13.05 1.17
CA ASP A 67 0.15 -13.73 2.35
C ASP A 67 -0.92 -12.87 3.08
N CYS A 68 -0.87 -11.55 2.90
CA CYS A 68 -1.84 -10.63 3.50
C CYS A 68 -2.12 -9.42 2.61
N VAL A 69 -3.38 -9.26 2.23
CA VAL A 69 -3.88 -8.11 1.47
C VAL A 69 -4.97 -7.45 2.31
N ILE A 70 -4.71 -6.24 2.80
CA ILE A 70 -5.66 -5.44 3.55
C ILE A 70 -6.24 -4.39 2.62
N VAL A 71 -7.56 -4.32 2.53
CA VAL A 71 -8.26 -3.26 1.79
C VAL A 71 -9.06 -2.42 2.78
N GLN A 72 -8.84 -1.11 2.76
CA GLN A 72 -9.68 -0.15 3.48
C GLN A 72 -10.43 0.71 2.48
N ASP A 73 -11.74 0.51 2.37
CA ASP A 73 -12.58 1.25 1.43
C ASP A 73 -14.03 1.35 1.94
N LEU A 74 -14.83 2.19 1.27
CA LEU A 74 -16.27 2.35 1.50
C LEU A 74 -17.08 1.17 0.96
N PHE A 75 -16.61 0.56 -0.13
CA PHE A 75 -17.32 -0.46 -0.86
C PHE A 75 -16.41 -1.64 -1.20
N LEU A 76 -17.01 -2.81 -1.41
CA LEU A 76 -16.30 -3.94 -2.00
C LEU A 76 -15.99 -3.62 -3.46
N ASN A 77 -14.70 -3.43 -3.76
CA ASN A 77 -14.18 -3.08 -5.08
C ASN A 77 -13.52 -4.31 -5.77
N GLU A 78 -12.94 -4.13 -6.96
CA GLU A 78 -12.33 -5.25 -7.70
C GLU A 78 -11.10 -5.82 -6.95
N THR A 79 -10.34 -4.94 -6.30
CA THR A 79 -9.19 -5.29 -5.46
C THR A 79 -9.59 -6.12 -4.23
N ALA A 80 -10.77 -5.86 -3.66
CA ALA A 80 -11.27 -6.56 -2.48
C ALA A 80 -11.52 -8.06 -2.71
N LYS A 81 -11.62 -8.50 -3.97
CA LYS A 81 -11.73 -9.93 -4.34
C LYS A 81 -10.48 -10.74 -3.92
N PHE A 82 -9.35 -10.07 -3.75
CA PHE A 82 -8.08 -10.66 -3.33
C PHE A 82 -7.75 -10.37 -1.85
N ALA A 83 -8.62 -9.62 -1.15
CA ALA A 83 -8.36 -9.19 0.21
C ALA A 83 -8.51 -10.33 1.22
N HIS A 84 -7.61 -10.34 2.19
CA HIS A 84 -7.66 -11.19 3.38
C HIS A 84 -8.35 -10.48 4.54
N VAL A 85 -8.27 -9.14 4.57
CA VAL A 85 -8.92 -8.28 5.57
C VAL A 85 -9.57 -7.10 4.86
N PHE A 86 -10.81 -6.78 5.23
CA PHE A 86 -11.51 -5.60 4.76
C PHE A 86 -11.87 -4.69 5.93
N LEU A 87 -11.47 -3.41 5.86
CA LEU A 87 -11.73 -2.40 6.88
C LEU A 87 -12.64 -1.30 6.31
N PRO A 88 -13.76 -0.95 6.97
CA PRO A 88 -14.61 0.14 6.50
C PRO A 88 -13.88 1.50 6.51
N GLY A 89 -13.97 2.24 5.40
CA GLY A 89 -13.61 3.65 5.33
C GLY A 89 -14.71 4.58 5.85
N THR A 90 -14.45 5.88 5.82
CA THR A 90 -15.49 6.91 5.99
C THR A 90 -15.42 7.91 4.83
N SER A 91 -16.56 8.42 4.38
CA SER A 91 -16.62 9.32 3.23
C SER A 91 -16.15 10.73 3.58
N PHE A 92 -15.97 11.59 2.56
CA PHE A 92 -15.60 12.98 2.78
C PHE A 92 -16.67 13.77 3.58
N LEU A 93 -17.94 13.34 3.56
CA LEU A 93 -19.04 13.95 4.31
C LEU A 93 -19.02 13.57 5.81
N GLU A 94 -18.34 12.47 6.16
CA GLU A 94 -18.27 11.94 7.52
C GLU A 94 -16.96 12.32 8.22
N LYS A 95 -15.96 12.79 7.46
CA LYS A 95 -14.64 13.19 7.98
C LYS A 95 -14.57 14.69 8.20
N ASP A 96 -13.69 15.08 9.11
CA ASP A 96 -13.25 16.46 9.34
C ASP A 96 -11.72 16.50 9.26
N GLY A 97 -11.15 17.45 8.52
CA GLY A 97 -9.72 17.54 8.25
C GLY A 97 -9.36 18.33 6.99
N THR A 98 -8.10 18.21 6.58
CA THR A 98 -7.52 18.81 5.36
C THR A 98 -6.59 17.83 4.67
#